data_AF-A0A6N9P6B6-F1
#
_entry.id   AF-A0A6N9P6B6-F1
#
_cell.length_a   1.000
_cell.length_b   1.000
_cell.length_c   1.000
_cell.angle_alpha   90.00
_cell.angle_beta   90.00
_cell.angle_gamma   90.00
#
_symmetry.space_group_name_H-M   'P 1'
#
loop_
_entity.id
_entity.type
_entity.pdbx_description
1 polymer ?
#
loop_
_entity_poly.entity_id
_entity_poly.type
_entity_poly.pdbx_seq_one_letter_code
_entity_poly.pdbx_strand_id
1 'polypeptide(L)'
;MLGERDIMMRITKRDVQELRKRLTKKGCTFDRVTGFYINSGREVVLRFSESFANLPEEEFFKYLEIAKKVFSGTPGKNLLELSFSDTDEGRAQQEFLRTLRSDKDCTDELIDHFYDLIMEHYHAEGSYLALLFHDIYDVPVRTKDRQKLDDSEEVYEYIVCALCPVDLSKPALGYREEENRIGARERDWVVGMPEVGFVYPAFIDRGADVNAVMYYAKSDSHPELIEGLLACGACRTAAEEKLMFEDVINDAFGDMQEQAENTYLFIQRNLDGLVAIREDTEEGSGDFALTAEDVADVIADIEMPDLVRESIIEGCAEMFGGDLPSASHLVDAKLAAEGERRAQILTLQRKITALEEQLDEARGLTTADAEPAEPLENSAEGAAVAPRKKLELRLPGARRESVRAAVIDGKRCLVIPMEDGETASVNGDTLPLWEDGGQADDAAMEPEAVAAPAETATEPEAGAASAETALEPEAVAAPAETAMEPEEVAASGETAAVEDAAALTEAADVPQAD
;
A
#
# COMPACT_ATOMS: atom_id res chain seq x y z
N MET A 1 -14.79 -38.52 -1.00
CA MET A 1 -14.61 -37.62 -2.16
C MET A 1 -14.84 -36.23 -1.63
N LEU A 2 -13.81 -35.68 -0.99
CA LEU A 2 -13.76 -34.26 -0.65
C LEU A 2 -13.38 -33.58 -1.96
N GLY A 3 -14.30 -32.82 -2.54
CA GLY A 3 -13.97 -32.00 -3.69
C GLY A 3 -12.96 -30.97 -3.24
N GLU A 4 -11.77 -30.99 -3.84
CA GLU A 4 -10.87 -29.84 -3.88
C GLU A 4 -11.70 -28.66 -4.39
N ARG A 5 -12.08 -27.78 -3.47
CA ARG A 5 -12.51 -26.44 -3.84
C ARG A 5 -11.22 -25.72 -4.21
N ASP A 6 -10.85 -25.79 -5.47
CA ASP A 6 -10.01 -24.75 -6.06
C ASP A 6 -10.80 -23.44 -5.86
N ILE A 7 -10.50 -22.71 -4.77
CA ILE A 7 -11.07 -21.38 -4.52
C ILE A 7 -10.29 -20.41 -5.42
N MET A 8 -10.40 -20.61 -6.72
CA MET A 8 -9.97 -19.62 -7.69
C MET A 8 -11.04 -18.55 -7.74
N MET A 9 -10.65 -17.30 -7.46
CA MET A 9 -11.54 -16.16 -7.66
C MET A 9 -11.94 -16.09 -9.14
N ARG A 10 -13.24 -16.22 -9.43
CA ARG A 10 -13.81 -16.25 -10.77
C ARG A 10 -14.14 -14.85 -11.30
N ILE A 11 -14.47 -13.91 -10.41
CA ILE A 11 -14.71 -12.51 -10.76
C ILE A 11 -13.41 -11.87 -11.28
N THR A 12 -13.41 -11.45 -12.54
CA THR A 12 -12.24 -10.78 -13.13
C THR A 12 -12.36 -9.26 -13.05
N LYS A 13 -11.21 -8.58 -13.15
CA LYS A 13 -11.15 -7.11 -13.28
C LYS A 13 -11.95 -6.60 -14.50
N ARG A 14 -12.14 -7.41 -15.54
CA ARG A 14 -12.91 -7.01 -16.73
C ARG A 14 -14.40 -6.95 -16.41
N ASP A 15 -14.90 -7.94 -15.68
CA ASP A 15 -16.31 -8.03 -15.28
C ASP A 15 -16.70 -6.83 -14.42
N VAL A 16 -15.90 -6.55 -13.39
CA VAL A 16 -16.10 -5.37 -12.51
C VAL A 16 -16.06 -4.07 -13.32
N GLN A 17 -15.12 -3.94 -14.28
CA GLN A 17 -15.01 -2.75 -15.10
C GLN A 17 -16.17 -2.57 -16.08
N GLU A 18 -16.82 -3.64 -16.54
CA GLU A 18 -17.99 -3.56 -17.41
C GLU A 18 -19.13 -2.82 -16.70
N LEU A 19 -19.46 -3.25 -15.48
CA LEU A 19 -20.49 -2.61 -14.65
C LEU A 19 -20.06 -1.19 -14.24
N ARG A 20 -18.83 -1.03 -13.73
CA ARG A 20 -18.33 0.28 -13.28
C ARG A 20 -18.36 1.35 -14.37
N LYS A 21 -17.96 1.02 -15.61
CA LYS A 21 -17.92 1.98 -16.72
C LYS A 21 -19.31 2.44 -17.15
N ARG A 22 -20.34 1.63 -16.86
CA ARG A 22 -21.73 1.94 -17.15
C ARG A 22 -22.27 3.05 -16.26
N LEU A 23 -21.87 3.06 -14.99
CA LEU A 23 -22.27 4.06 -13.99
C LEU A 23 -21.83 5.47 -14.43
N THR A 24 -22.60 6.14 -15.26
CA THR A 24 -22.35 7.49 -15.76
C THR A 24 -23.69 8.15 -15.99
N LYS A 25 -23.75 9.49 -16.07
CA LYS A 25 -25.02 10.21 -16.28
C LYS A 25 -25.86 9.67 -17.46
N LYS A 26 -25.22 9.20 -18.52
CA LYS A 26 -25.89 8.71 -19.74
C LYS A 26 -25.97 7.17 -19.84
N GLY A 27 -25.23 6.44 -18.99
CA GLY A 27 -25.12 4.98 -19.08
C GLY A 27 -25.68 4.22 -17.89
N CYS A 28 -25.90 4.89 -16.76
CA CYS A 28 -26.51 4.30 -15.59
C CYS A 28 -28.00 4.07 -15.84
N THR A 29 -28.49 2.88 -15.49
CA THR A 29 -29.89 2.49 -15.64
C THR A 29 -30.52 2.09 -14.31
N PHE A 30 -29.95 2.54 -13.19
CA PHE A 30 -30.59 2.40 -11.89
C PHE A 30 -31.99 2.98 -11.97
N ASP A 31 -32.97 2.21 -11.53
CA ASP A 31 -34.37 2.62 -11.51
C ASP A 31 -34.76 3.19 -10.15
N ARG A 32 -34.16 2.67 -9.08
CA ARG A 32 -34.50 2.99 -7.69
C ARG A 32 -33.27 3.09 -6.79
N VAL A 33 -33.36 3.97 -5.80
CA VAL A 33 -32.53 3.98 -4.60
C VAL A 33 -33.43 3.97 -3.37
N THR A 34 -33.11 3.10 -2.43
CA THR A 34 -33.77 3.03 -1.12
C THR A 34 -32.70 3.21 -0.05
N GLY A 35 -32.98 3.95 1.01
CA GLY A 35 -31.98 4.25 2.02
C GLY A 35 -32.53 4.45 3.42
N PHE A 36 -31.77 3.94 4.41
CA PHE A 36 -32.07 4.06 5.84
C PHE A 36 -30.90 4.78 6.51
N TYR A 37 -31.20 5.88 7.18
CA TYR A 37 -30.23 6.59 8.02
C TYR A 37 -30.38 6.12 9.46
N ILE A 38 -29.32 5.51 10.00
CA ILE A 38 -29.25 4.98 11.36
C ILE A 38 -28.28 5.84 12.16
N ASN A 39 -28.73 6.34 13.31
CA ASN A 39 -27.88 7.13 14.19
C ASN A 39 -26.94 6.25 15.04
N SER A 40 -26.02 6.88 15.77
CA SER A 40 -25.12 6.16 16.71
C SER A 40 -25.83 5.43 17.85
N GLY A 41 -27.11 5.71 18.09
CA GLY A 41 -27.96 4.98 19.03
C GLY A 41 -28.62 3.72 18.45
N ARG A 42 -28.33 3.38 17.19
CA ARG A 42 -28.97 2.29 16.42
C ARG A 42 -30.48 2.49 16.24
N GLU A 43 -30.91 3.74 16.13
CA GLU A 43 -32.29 4.10 15.80
C GLU A 43 -32.37 4.55 14.34
N VAL A 44 -33.42 4.10 13.64
CA VAL A 44 -33.71 4.55 12.28
C VAL A 44 -34.31 5.96 12.34
N VAL A 45 -33.56 6.94 11.84
CA VAL A 45 -33.96 8.36 11.83
C VAL A 45 -34.72 8.73 10.57
N LEU A 46 -34.32 8.16 9.43
CA LEU A 46 -34.91 8.43 8.12
C LEU A 46 -35.00 7.13 7.31
N ARG A 47 -36.12 6.96 6.60
CA ARG A 47 -36.33 5.96 5.56
C ARG A 47 -36.80 6.67 4.30
N PHE A 48 -36.25 6.29 3.16
CA PHE A 48 -36.69 6.83 1.86
C PHE A 48 -36.56 5.79 0.75
N SER A 49 -37.40 5.93 -0.27
CA SER A 49 -37.35 5.14 -1.50
C SER A 49 -37.73 6.05 -2.66
N GLU A 50 -36.81 6.26 -3.59
CA GLU A 50 -36.95 7.25 -4.65
C GLU A 50 -36.56 6.67 -6.01
N SER A 51 -37.21 7.17 -7.07
CA SER A 51 -36.81 6.83 -8.43
C SER A 51 -35.49 7.52 -8.75
N PHE A 52 -34.48 6.73 -9.09
CA PHE A 52 -33.11 7.22 -9.29
C PHE A 52 -33.02 8.22 -10.46
N ALA A 53 -33.82 8.01 -11.51
CA ALA A 53 -33.89 8.90 -12.67
C ALA A 53 -34.50 10.28 -12.37
N ASN A 54 -35.27 10.40 -11.28
CA ASN A 54 -35.97 11.62 -10.90
C ASN A 54 -35.23 12.46 -9.85
N LEU A 55 -34.07 11.99 -9.37
CA LEU A 55 -33.27 12.71 -8.39
C LEU A 55 -32.78 14.05 -8.94
N PRO A 56 -32.68 15.10 -8.10
CA PRO A 56 -31.94 16.32 -8.43
C PRO A 56 -30.53 16.01 -8.93
N GLU A 57 -30.02 16.78 -9.88
CA GLU A 57 -28.76 16.46 -10.57
C GLU A 57 -27.57 16.32 -9.60
N GLU A 58 -27.47 17.19 -8.59
CA GLU A 58 -26.40 17.13 -7.59
C GLU A 58 -26.46 15.84 -6.74
N GLU A 59 -27.67 15.44 -6.32
CA GLU A 59 -27.90 14.21 -5.55
C GLU A 59 -27.64 12.97 -6.40
N PHE A 60 -28.15 12.96 -7.64
CA PHE A 60 -27.92 11.90 -8.61
C PHE A 60 -26.43 11.59 -8.76
N PHE A 61 -25.59 12.62 -8.94
CA PHE A 61 -24.15 12.42 -9.07
C PHE A 61 -23.52 11.87 -7.79
N LYS A 62 -23.97 12.31 -6.62
CA LYS A 62 -23.45 11.84 -5.33
C LYS A 62 -23.80 10.38 -5.06
N TYR A 63 -25.05 9.98 -5.26
CA TYR A 63 -25.43 8.58 -5.14
C TYR A 63 -24.73 7.70 -6.18
N LEU A 64 -24.53 8.21 -7.41
CA LEU A 64 -23.78 7.49 -8.43
C LEU A 64 -22.30 7.30 -8.05
N GLU A 65 -21.68 8.29 -7.40
CA GLU A 65 -20.32 8.16 -6.84
C GLU A 65 -20.26 7.09 -5.74
N ILE A 66 -21.26 7.02 -4.86
CA ILE A 66 -21.37 5.99 -3.82
C ILE A 66 -21.49 4.60 -4.45
N ALA A 67 -22.43 4.40 -5.38
CA ALA A 67 -22.61 3.12 -6.04
C ALA A 67 -21.35 2.68 -6.79
N LYS A 68 -20.69 3.60 -7.51
CA LYS A 68 -19.37 3.35 -8.14
C LYS A 68 -18.32 2.90 -7.15
N LYS A 69 -18.35 3.42 -5.93
CA LYS A 69 -17.34 3.09 -4.93
C LYS A 69 -17.35 1.60 -4.61
N VAL A 70 -18.53 0.96 -4.55
CA VAL A 70 -18.70 -0.49 -4.36
C VAL A 70 -18.02 -1.32 -5.46
N PHE A 71 -17.95 -0.81 -6.70
CA PHE A 71 -17.21 -1.46 -7.80
C PHE A 71 -15.73 -1.04 -7.88
N SER A 72 -15.15 -0.47 -6.81
CA SER A 72 -13.78 0.04 -6.82
C SER A 72 -12.81 -0.93 -6.16
N GLY A 73 -11.59 -0.95 -6.68
CA GLY A 73 -10.49 -1.68 -6.08
C GLY A 73 -10.00 -2.82 -6.96
N THR A 74 -9.24 -3.71 -6.35
CA THR A 74 -8.66 -4.88 -7.00
C THR A 74 -9.35 -6.14 -6.45
N PRO A 75 -9.75 -7.09 -7.31
CA PRO A 75 -10.07 -8.46 -6.89
C PRO A 75 -9.05 -9.02 -5.90
N GLY A 76 -9.48 -9.76 -4.89
CA GLY A 76 -8.65 -10.31 -3.81
C GLY A 76 -8.28 -9.30 -2.70
N LYS A 77 -8.17 -8.01 -3.05
CA LYS A 77 -7.80 -6.96 -2.08
C LYS A 77 -9.00 -6.24 -1.46
N ASN A 78 -9.77 -5.56 -2.30
CA ASN A 78 -10.94 -4.78 -1.87
C ASN A 78 -12.25 -5.39 -2.36
N LEU A 79 -12.16 -6.23 -3.39
CA LEU A 79 -13.29 -6.90 -3.99
C LEU A 79 -13.10 -8.39 -3.72
N LEU A 80 -14.01 -8.98 -2.96
CA LEU A 80 -14.02 -10.40 -2.62
C LEU A 80 -15.15 -11.08 -3.39
N GLU A 81 -14.93 -12.34 -3.77
CA GLU A 81 -15.98 -13.21 -4.27
C GLU A 81 -16.45 -14.10 -3.13
N LEU A 82 -17.69 -13.90 -2.69
CA LEU A 82 -18.28 -14.70 -1.63
C LEU A 82 -19.17 -15.78 -2.25
N SER A 83 -19.12 -16.97 -1.67
CA SER A 83 -20.04 -18.07 -1.99
C SER A 83 -20.94 -18.33 -0.79
N PHE A 84 -22.23 -18.53 -1.06
CA PHE A 84 -23.18 -18.93 -0.01
C PHE A 84 -22.76 -20.24 0.63
N SER A 85 -22.98 -20.37 1.93
CA SER A 85 -22.73 -21.63 2.64
C SER A 85 -23.71 -22.72 2.18
N ASP A 86 -23.27 -23.99 2.17
CA ASP A 86 -24.12 -25.13 1.79
C ASP A 86 -25.18 -25.50 2.86
N THR A 87 -25.33 -24.66 3.88
CA THR A 87 -26.25 -24.83 5.00
C THR A 87 -27.68 -24.47 4.59
N ASP A 88 -28.66 -24.82 5.43
CA ASP A 88 -30.04 -24.37 5.23
C ASP A 88 -30.17 -22.85 5.33
N GLU A 89 -29.37 -22.21 6.19
CA GLU A 89 -29.30 -20.75 6.36
C GLU A 89 -28.75 -20.07 5.10
N GLY A 90 -27.66 -20.59 4.52
CA GLY A 90 -27.09 -20.09 3.27
C GLY A 90 -28.07 -20.15 2.10
N ARG A 91 -28.81 -21.27 1.97
CA ARG A 91 -29.87 -21.41 0.96
C ARG A 91 -31.02 -20.43 1.18
N ALA A 92 -31.49 -20.28 2.42
CA ALA A 92 -32.57 -19.35 2.75
C ALA A 92 -32.18 -17.90 2.47
N GLN A 93 -30.94 -17.52 2.79
CA GLN A 93 -30.45 -16.17 2.53
C GLN A 93 -30.28 -15.87 1.04
N GLN A 94 -29.80 -16.86 0.27
CA GLN A 94 -29.74 -16.76 -1.19
C GLN A 94 -31.14 -16.56 -1.80
N GLU A 95 -32.15 -17.30 -1.32
CA GLU A 95 -33.55 -17.15 -1.73
C GLU A 95 -34.12 -15.78 -1.32
N PHE A 96 -33.78 -15.29 -0.13
CA PHE A 96 -34.17 -13.97 0.34
C PHE A 96 -33.62 -12.86 -0.56
N LEU A 97 -32.31 -12.86 -0.84
CA LEU A 97 -31.70 -11.86 -1.73
C LEU A 97 -32.24 -11.94 -3.16
N ARG A 98 -32.58 -13.14 -3.64
CA ARG A 98 -33.23 -13.34 -4.94
C ARG A 98 -34.62 -12.70 -4.97
N THR A 99 -35.39 -12.90 -3.92
CA THR A 99 -36.71 -12.27 -3.75
C THR A 99 -36.59 -10.76 -3.65
N LEU A 100 -35.70 -10.25 -2.81
CA LEU A 100 -35.44 -8.82 -2.62
C LEU A 100 -35.07 -8.12 -3.94
N ARG A 101 -34.23 -8.77 -4.74
CA ARG A 101 -33.82 -8.25 -6.06
C ARG A 101 -34.98 -8.20 -7.04
N SER A 102 -35.80 -9.23 -7.12
CA SER A 102 -36.88 -9.32 -8.11
C SER A 102 -38.20 -8.66 -7.63
N ASP A 103 -38.22 -8.06 -6.43
CA ASP A 103 -39.36 -7.30 -5.91
C ASP A 103 -39.44 -5.90 -6.55
N LYS A 104 -40.21 -5.83 -7.64
CA LYS A 104 -40.52 -4.59 -8.35
C LYS A 104 -41.40 -3.64 -7.54
N ASP A 105 -42.29 -4.21 -6.73
CA ASP A 105 -43.28 -3.44 -5.96
C ASP A 105 -42.68 -2.89 -4.66
N CYS A 106 -41.47 -3.33 -4.30
CA CYS A 106 -40.72 -2.75 -3.19
C CYS A 106 -41.52 -2.84 -1.89
N THR A 107 -42.06 -4.01 -1.58
CA THR A 107 -42.90 -4.15 -0.39
C THR A 107 -42.10 -3.69 0.84
N ASP A 108 -42.63 -2.67 1.54
CA ASP A 108 -41.95 -2.05 2.69
C ASP A 108 -41.49 -3.11 3.70
N GLU A 109 -42.22 -4.23 3.82
CA GLU A 109 -41.90 -5.36 4.68
C GLU A 109 -40.58 -6.08 4.32
N LEU A 110 -40.32 -6.37 3.04
CA LEU A 110 -39.09 -7.05 2.61
C LEU A 110 -37.87 -6.14 2.78
N ILE A 111 -38.05 -4.86 2.48
CA ILE A 111 -37.01 -3.85 2.64
C ILE A 111 -36.72 -3.59 4.12
N ASP A 112 -37.75 -3.39 4.94
CA ASP A 112 -37.61 -3.23 6.39
C ASP A 112 -36.87 -4.44 6.97
N HIS A 113 -37.25 -5.67 6.59
CA HIS A 113 -36.55 -6.89 7.04
C HIS A 113 -35.08 -6.92 6.62
N PHE A 114 -34.75 -6.49 5.39
CA PHE A 114 -33.35 -6.40 4.95
C PHE A 114 -32.55 -5.40 5.80
N TYR A 115 -33.12 -4.25 6.12
CA TYR A 115 -32.45 -3.25 6.96
C TYR A 115 -32.38 -3.67 8.43
N ASP A 116 -33.36 -4.43 8.93
CA ASP A 116 -33.30 -5.05 10.25
C ASP A 116 -32.13 -6.03 10.35
N LEU A 117 -31.90 -6.86 9.32
CA LEU A 117 -30.71 -7.73 9.24
C LEU A 117 -29.40 -6.93 9.21
N ILE A 118 -29.34 -5.83 8.44
CA ILE A 118 -28.17 -4.94 8.46
C ILE A 118 -27.95 -4.40 9.87
N MET A 119 -29.00 -3.93 10.54
CA MET A 119 -28.90 -3.39 11.89
C MET A 119 -28.49 -4.45 12.89
N GLU A 120 -28.90 -5.71 12.72
CA GLU A 120 -28.53 -6.83 13.60
C GLU A 120 -27.04 -7.14 13.51
N HIS A 121 -26.47 -7.19 12.30
CA HIS A 121 -25.10 -7.66 12.07
C HIS A 121 -24.06 -6.53 11.94
N TYR A 122 -24.44 -5.33 11.50
CA TYR A 122 -23.50 -4.22 11.33
C TYR A 122 -23.41 -3.37 12.61
N HIS A 123 -22.25 -3.38 13.24
CA HIS A 123 -21.98 -2.58 14.44
C HIS A 123 -21.02 -1.44 14.15
N ALA A 124 -21.54 -0.37 13.53
CA ALA A 124 -20.77 0.85 13.33
C ALA A 124 -20.58 1.63 14.66
N GLU A 125 -19.40 2.22 14.85
CA GLU A 125 -19.12 3.10 15.99
C GLU A 125 -19.89 4.44 15.93
N GLY A 126 -20.32 4.83 14.73
CA GLY A 126 -21.00 6.09 14.44
C GLY A 126 -22.35 5.92 13.75
N SER A 127 -22.90 7.03 13.28
CA SER A 127 -24.09 7.00 12.43
C SER A 127 -23.70 6.51 11.04
N TYR A 128 -24.61 5.85 10.34
CA TYR A 128 -24.38 5.39 8.97
C TYR A 128 -25.66 5.46 8.12
N LEU A 129 -25.46 5.57 6.82
CA LEU A 129 -26.49 5.52 5.80
C LEU A 129 -26.32 4.20 5.05
N ALA A 130 -27.31 3.33 5.14
CA ALA A 130 -27.36 2.10 4.35
C ALA A 130 -28.22 2.36 3.10
N LEU A 131 -27.68 2.04 1.93
CA LEU A 131 -28.30 2.29 0.63
C LEU A 131 -28.44 0.98 -0.15
N LEU A 132 -29.57 0.82 -0.82
CA LEU A 132 -29.87 -0.27 -1.73
C LEU A 132 -30.27 0.31 -3.10
N PHE A 133 -29.49 0.00 -4.13
CA PHE A 133 -29.78 0.32 -5.51
C PHE A 133 -30.28 -0.92 -6.24
N HIS A 134 -31.19 -0.72 -7.19
CA HIS A 134 -31.64 -1.76 -8.12
C HIS A 134 -31.31 -1.32 -9.55
N ASP A 135 -30.88 -2.27 -10.38
CA ASP A 135 -30.52 -2.04 -11.78
C ASP A 135 -30.93 -3.22 -12.67
N ILE A 136 -31.19 -2.91 -13.93
CA ILE A 136 -31.37 -3.89 -15.00
C ILE A 136 -30.42 -3.51 -16.14
N TYR A 137 -29.49 -4.40 -16.45
CA TYR A 137 -28.48 -4.20 -17.49
C TYR A 137 -28.70 -5.14 -18.68
N ASP A 138 -29.02 -4.57 -19.84
CA ASP A 138 -28.94 -5.28 -21.12
C ASP A 138 -27.48 -5.45 -21.57
N VAL A 139 -26.95 -6.67 -21.43
CA VAL A 139 -25.57 -7.02 -21.76
C VAL A 139 -25.43 -7.12 -23.30
N PRO A 140 -24.66 -6.24 -23.96
CA PRO A 140 -24.59 -6.20 -25.42
C PRO A 140 -23.73 -7.34 -25.99
N VAL A 141 -24.05 -7.87 -27.17
CA VAL A 141 -23.19 -8.86 -27.84
C VAL A 141 -21.87 -8.21 -28.26
N ARG A 142 -20.73 -8.86 -27.93
CA ARG A 142 -19.40 -8.44 -28.37
C ARG A 142 -18.81 -9.44 -29.36
N THR A 143 -18.46 -8.97 -30.56
CA THR A 143 -17.63 -9.74 -31.49
C THR A 143 -16.16 -9.71 -31.06
N LYS A 144 -15.34 -10.65 -31.56
CA LYS A 144 -13.89 -10.73 -31.25
C LYS A 144 -13.14 -9.42 -31.55
N ASP A 145 -13.67 -8.58 -32.45
CA ASP A 145 -13.11 -7.27 -32.81
C ASP A 145 -13.60 -6.10 -31.92
N ARG A 146 -14.28 -6.40 -30.79
CA ARG A 146 -14.79 -5.42 -29.80
C ARG A 146 -15.80 -4.41 -30.35
N GLN A 147 -16.40 -4.66 -31.51
CA GLN A 147 -17.53 -3.88 -31.99
C GLN A 147 -18.79 -4.28 -31.22
N LYS A 148 -19.55 -3.29 -30.76
CA LYS A 148 -20.87 -3.51 -30.17
C LYS A 148 -21.83 -3.90 -31.29
N LEU A 149 -22.46 -5.07 -31.18
CA LEU A 149 -23.67 -5.35 -31.94
C LEU A 149 -24.87 -4.74 -31.20
N ASP A 150 -25.92 -4.42 -31.93
CA ASP A 150 -27.18 -3.87 -31.38
C ASP A 150 -28.06 -4.96 -30.73
N ASP A 151 -27.59 -6.21 -30.75
CA ASP A 151 -28.23 -7.34 -30.08
C ASP A 151 -27.76 -7.45 -28.63
N SER A 152 -28.70 -7.76 -27.72
CA SER A 152 -28.41 -8.06 -26.32
C SER A 152 -28.34 -9.58 -26.11
N GLU A 153 -27.33 -10.02 -25.38
CA GLU A 153 -27.07 -11.44 -25.08
C GLU A 153 -27.81 -11.89 -23.83
N GLU A 154 -27.83 -11.04 -22.80
CA GLU A 154 -28.38 -11.35 -21.48
C GLU A 154 -28.98 -10.09 -20.83
N VAL A 155 -30.02 -10.27 -20.00
CA VAL A 155 -30.56 -9.22 -19.14
C VAL A 155 -30.12 -9.50 -17.71
N TYR A 156 -29.21 -8.67 -17.22
CA TYR A 156 -28.60 -8.79 -15.90
C TYR A 156 -29.32 -7.87 -14.90
N GLU A 157 -30.25 -8.44 -14.13
CA GLU A 157 -30.93 -7.78 -13.00
C GLU A 157 -30.10 -7.99 -11.72
N TYR A 158 -29.80 -6.90 -11.01
CA TYR A 158 -28.97 -6.94 -9.80
C TYR A 158 -29.27 -5.81 -8.81
N ILE A 159 -28.86 -6.03 -7.57
CA ILE A 159 -28.89 -5.05 -6.48
C ILE A 159 -27.48 -4.68 -6.05
N VAL A 160 -27.32 -3.43 -5.60
CA VAL A 160 -26.08 -2.93 -4.99
C VAL A 160 -26.41 -2.40 -3.60
N CYS A 161 -25.78 -2.95 -2.57
CA CYS A 161 -25.85 -2.42 -1.22
C CYS A 161 -24.58 -1.63 -0.90
N ALA A 162 -24.72 -0.49 -0.21
CA ALA A 162 -23.62 0.36 0.22
C ALA A 162 -23.85 0.85 1.65
N LEU A 163 -22.90 0.60 2.54
CA LEU A 163 -22.91 1.08 3.93
C LEU A 163 -21.94 2.27 4.05
N CYS A 164 -22.50 3.47 4.21
CA CYS A 164 -21.77 4.73 4.23
C CYS A 164 -21.71 5.31 5.65
N PRO A 165 -20.52 5.58 6.22
CA PRO A 165 -20.41 6.29 7.48
C PRO A 165 -20.95 7.71 7.34
N VAL A 166 -21.53 8.25 8.42
CA VAL A 166 -22.07 9.61 8.48
C VAL A 166 -21.43 10.35 9.63
N ASP A 167 -20.54 11.28 9.30
CA ASP A 167 -19.72 12.02 10.26
C ASP A 167 -20.05 13.51 10.25
N LEU A 168 -19.85 14.16 11.39
CA LEU A 168 -19.89 15.62 11.43
C LEU A 168 -18.73 16.21 10.63
N SER A 169 -19.05 17.14 9.73
CA SER A 169 -18.08 17.91 8.97
C SER A 169 -16.95 18.48 9.85
N LYS A 170 -15.76 18.65 9.27
CA LYS A 170 -14.55 19.03 10.02
C LYS A 170 -14.79 20.33 10.81
N PRO A 171 -14.38 20.39 12.08
CA PRO A 171 -14.46 21.64 12.84
C PRO A 171 -13.60 22.70 12.16
N ALA A 172 -14.19 23.87 11.92
CA ALA A 172 -13.53 24.98 11.24
C ALA A 172 -14.09 26.31 11.74
N LEU A 173 -13.39 27.39 11.42
CA LEU A 173 -13.96 28.74 11.48
C LEU A 173 -14.56 29.09 10.12
N GLY A 174 -15.75 29.66 10.11
CA GLY A 174 -16.45 30.13 8.92
C GLY A 174 -16.92 31.57 9.08
N TYR A 175 -17.19 32.23 7.96
CA TYR A 175 -17.84 33.52 7.95
C TYR A 175 -19.33 33.35 8.23
N ARG A 176 -19.81 33.91 9.35
CA ARG A 176 -21.23 33.90 9.72
C ARG A 176 -21.85 35.20 9.25
N GLU A 177 -22.63 35.13 8.19
CA GLU A 177 -23.22 36.31 7.52
C GLU A 177 -24.14 37.11 8.46
N GLU A 178 -24.93 36.43 9.30
CA GLU A 178 -25.85 37.08 10.25
C GLU A 178 -25.13 37.95 11.29
N GLU A 179 -23.98 37.49 11.77
CA GLU A 179 -23.19 38.18 12.80
C GLU A 179 -22.08 39.07 12.20
N ASN A 180 -21.89 39.01 10.87
CA ASN A 180 -20.79 39.63 10.13
C ASN A 180 -19.42 39.42 10.82
N ARG A 181 -19.14 38.19 11.27
CA ARG A 181 -17.89 37.83 11.92
C ARG A 181 -17.44 36.43 11.55
N ILE A 182 -16.15 36.18 11.77
CA ILE A 182 -15.62 34.82 11.78
C ILE A 182 -16.00 34.14 13.09
N GLY A 183 -16.56 32.94 12.99
CA GLY A 183 -16.99 32.16 14.14
C GLY A 183 -16.88 30.66 13.89
N ALA A 184 -17.14 29.84 14.92
CA ALA A 184 -17.20 28.40 14.75
C ALA A 184 -18.21 28.04 13.66
N ARG A 185 -17.81 27.19 12.72
CA ARG A 185 -18.70 26.70 11.68
C ARG A 185 -19.73 25.76 12.31
N GLU A 186 -20.99 25.88 11.89
CA GLU A 186 -22.00 24.86 12.19
C GLU A 186 -21.62 23.57 11.45
N ARG A 187 -21.70 22.44 12.15
CA ARG A 187 -21.23 21.16 11.63
C ARG A 187 -22.41 20.38 11.12
N ASP A 188 -22.43 20.15 9.81
CA ASP A 188 -23.41 19.28 9.17
C ASP A 188 -23.01 17.81 9.27
N TRP A 189 -24.00 16.91 9.28
CA TRP A 189 -23.77 15.48 9.06
C TRP A 189 -23.49 15.23 7.58
N VAL A 190 -22.35 14.61 7.29
CA VAL A 190 -21.87 14.38 5.93
C VAL A 190 -21.76 12.88 5.69
N VAL A 191 -22.44 12.41 4.64
CA VAL A 191 -22.35 11.03 4.18
C VAL A 191 -20.98 10.82 3.52
N GLY A 192 -20.23 9.85 4.05
CA GLY A 192 -18.97 9.40 3.50
C GLY A 192 -19.12 8.40 2.35
N MET A 193 -17.99 8.05 1.74
CA MET A 193 -17.92 6.95 0.79
C MET A 193 -18.13 5.61 1.52
N PRO A 194 -18.74 4.60 0.88
CA PRO A 194 -19.00 3.34 1.54
C PRO A 194 -17.72 2.67 2.03
N GLU A 195 -17.81 2.06 3.20
CA GLU A 195 -16.74 1.23 3.78
C GLU A 195 -16.94 -0.24 3.47
N VAL A 196 -18.22 -0.64 3.41
CA VAL A 196 -18.67 -1.95 3.00
C VAL A 196 -19.75 -1.81 1.92
N GLY A 197 -19.79 -2.75 1.00
CA GLY A 197 -20.90 -2.88 0.06
C GLY A 197 -20.92 -4.24 -0.60
N PHE A 198 -21.99 -4.57 -1.29
CA PHE A 198 -22.05 -5.81 -2.06
C PHE A 198 -22.92 -5.67 -3.30
N VAL A 199 -22.73 -6.58 -4.24
CA VAL A 199 -23.51 -6.71 -5.46
C VAL A 199 -23.99 -8.14 -5.58
N TYR A 200 -25.30 -8.31 -5.74
CA TYR A 200 -25.94 -9.61 -5.91
C TYR A 200 -26.93 -9.60 -7.08
N PRO A 201 -26.94 -10.64 -7.93
CA PRO A 201 -25.92 -11.70 -8.05
C PRO A 201 -24.52 -11.14 -8.40
N ALA A 202 -23.48 -11.97 -8.37
CA ALA A 202 -22.19 -11.58 -8.93
C ALA A 202 -22.25 -11.56 -10.45
N PHE A 203 -21.48 -10.67 -11.08
CA PHE A 203 -21.34 -10.60 -12.54
C PHE A 203 -20.05 -11.29 -12.95
N ILE A 204 -20.17 -12.46 -13.58
CA ILE A 204 -19.03 -13.32 -13.96
C ILE A 204 -19.26 -13.78 -15.40
N ASP A 205 -18.22 -13.67 -16.23
CA ASP A 205 -18.26 -14.03 -17.65
C ASP A 205 -19.49 -13.48 -18.38
N ARG A 206 -19.77 -12.19 -18.10
CA ARG A 206 -20.88 -11.43 -18.68
C ARG A 206 -22.29 -11.90 -18.31
N GLY A 207 -22.44 -12.78 -17.31
CA GLY A 207 -23.73 -13.26 -16.83
C GLY A 207 -23.91 -13.17 -15.32
N ALA A 208 -25.14 -13.47 -14.88
CA ALA A 208 -25.48 -13.57 -13.46
C ALA A 208 -25.05 -14.91 -12.85
N ASP A 209 -24.12 -14.88 -11.88
CA ASP A 209 -23.91 -16.02 -10.98
C ASP A 209 -24.71 -15.82 -9.68
N VAL A 210 -25.84 -16.51 -9.59
CA VAL A 210 -26.73 -16.48 -8.42
C VAL A 210 -26.13 -17.13 -7.19
N ASN A 211 -25.06 -17.91 -7.32
CA ASN A 211 -24.41 -18.57 -6.19
C ASN A 211 -23.26 -17.74 -5.61
N ALA A 212 -22.97 -16.58 -6.20
CA ALA A 212 -21.89 -15.71 -5.77
C ALA A 212 -22.37 -14.29 -5.49
N VAL A 213 -21.66 -13.61 -4.60
CA VAL A 213 -21.82 -12.20 -4.26
C VAL A 213 -20.47 -11.51 -4.48
N MET A 214 -20.46 -10.37 -5.17
CA MET A 214 -19.27 -9.51 -5.19
C MET A 214 -19.33 -8.60 -3.97
N TYR A 215 -18.35 -8.70 -3.09
CA TYR A 215 -18.30 -7.96 -1.84
C TYR A 215 -17.19 -6.92 -1.88
N TYR A 216 -17.48 -5.71 -1.43
CA TYR A 216 -16.55 -4.61 -1.32
C TYR A 216 -16.20 -4.36 0.14
N ALA A 217 -14.91 -4.42 0.44
CA ALA A 217 -14.32 -4.05 1.71
C ALA A 217 -13.26 -2.96 1.48
N LYS A 218 -13.42 -1.81 2.16
CA LYS A 218 -12.42 -0.75 2.12
C LYS A 218 -11.13 -1.15 2.84
N SER A 219 -11.24 -1.83 3.98
CA SER A 219 -10.09 -2.18 4.83
C SER A 219 -10.30 -3.51 5.55
N ASP A 220 -11.32 -3.60 6.40
CA ASP A 220 -11.72 -4.83 7.12
C ASP A 220 -12.76 -5.60 6.30
N SER A 221 -12.67 -6.92 6.29
CA SER A 221 -13.62 -7.81 5.65
C SER A 221 -15.01 -7.79 6.27
N HIS A 222 -15.14 -7.42 7.56
CA HIS A 222 -16.38 -7.48 8.32
C HIS A 222 -17.02 -8.88 8.28
N PRO A 223 -16.39 -9.91 8.89
CA PRO A 223 -16.90 -11.28 8.86
C PRO A 223 -18.31 -11.39 9.44
N GLU A 224 -18.68 -10.53 10.39
CA GLU A 224 -20.03 -10.45 10.95
C GLU A 224 -21.10 -10.14 9.89
N LEU A 225 -20.76 -9.37 8.86
CA LEU A 225 -21.64 -9.09 7.72
C LEU A 225 -21.61 -10.23 6.70
N ILE A 226 -20.44 -10.80 6.43
CA ILE A 226 -20.29 -11.91 5.46
C ILE A 226 -21.09 -13.13 5.93
N GLU A 227 -20.95 -13.50 7.20
CA GLU A 227 -21.63 -14.66 7.78
C GLU A 227 -23.06 -14.32 8.19
N GLY A 228 -23.28 -13.19 8.87
CA GLY A 228 -24.60 -12.84 9.41
C GLY A 228 -25.58 -12.32 8.36
N LEU A 229 -25.18 -11.30 7.59
CA LEU A 229 -26.06 -10.68 6.60
C LEU A 229 -26.14 -11.47 5.30
N LEU A 230 -25.05 -12.12 4.86
CA LEU A 230 -25.01 -12.82 3.57
C LEU A 230 -25.05 -14.34 3.68
N ALA A 231 -24.85 -14.92 4.88
CA ALA A 231 -24.75 -16.36 5.10
C ALA A 231 -23.71 -17.06 4.19
N CYS A 232 -22.67 -16.31 3.86
CA CYS A 232 -21.53 -16.76 3.07
C CYS A 232 -20.42 -17.32 3.98
N GLY A 233 -19.53 -18.15 3.42
CA GLY A 233 -18.31 -18.54 4.13
C GLY A 233 -17.43 -17.31 4.40
N ALA A 234 -16.84 -17.23 5.60
CA ALA A 234 -15.88 -16.18 5.93
C ALA A 234 -14.81 -16.07 4.85
N CYS A 235 -14.54 -14.85 4.42
CA CYS A 235 -13.51 -14.53 3.45
C CYS A 235 -12.73 -13.33 3.97
N ARG A 236 -11.41 -13.38 3.87
CA ARG A 236 -10.52 -12.32 4.32
C ARG A 236 -10.03 -11.53 3.10
N THR A 237 -9.67 -10.29 3.33
CA THR A 237 -8.93 -9.48 2.36
C THR A 237 -7.47 -9.93 2.31
N ALA A 238 -6.81 -9.76 1.16
CA ALA A 238 -5.37 -10.00 1.04
C ALA A 238 -4.53 -9.25 2.11
N ALA A 239 -5.00 -8.09 2.58
CA ALA A 239 -4.32 -7.35 3.65
C ALA A 239 -4.41 -8.07 5.00
N GLU A 240 -5.58 -8.60 5.36
CA GLU A 240 -5.76 -9.41 6.57
C GLU A 240 -4.99 -10.73 6.47
N GLU A 241 -5.05 -11.42 5.32
CA GLU A 241 -4.30 -12.66 5.10
C GLU A 241 -2.80 -12.46 5.26
N LYS A 242 -2.26 -11.36 4.71
CA LYS A 242 -0.85 -10.99 4.86
C LYS A 242 -0.49 -10.71 6.32
N LEU A 243 -1.29 -9.94 7.05
CA LEU A 243 -1.04 -9.63 8.46
C LEU A 243 -1.05 -10.91 9.31
N MET A 244 -2.05 -11.76 9.11
CA MET A 244 -2.17 -13.05 9.80
C MET A 244 -0.95 -13.93 9.52
N PHE A 245 -0.51 -14.03 8.26
CA PHE A 245 0.69 -14.79 7.90
C PHE A 245 1.97 -14.21 8.52
N GLU A 246 2.09 -12.88 8.58
CA GLU A 246 3.20 -12.21 9.27
C GLU A 246 3.20 -12.50 10.77
N ASP A 247 2.03 -12.53 11.41
CA ASP A 247 1.87 -12.90 12.82
C ASP A 247 2.30 -14.35 13.09
N VAL A 248 1.95 -15.31 12.22
CA VAL A 248 2.47 -16.70 12.33
C VAL A 248 3.98 -16.74 12.38
N ILE A 249 4.62 -15.98 11.49
CA ILE A 249 6.08 -15.94 11.41
C ILE A 249 6.63 -15.31 12.68
N ASN A 250 6.11 -14.16 13.10
CA ASN A 250 6.57 -13.48 14.32
C ASN A 250 6.43 -14.38 15.56
N ASP A 251 5.29 -15.05 15.71
CA ASP A 251 5.02 -15.96 16.83
C ASP A 251 5.99 -17.15 16.87
N ALA A 252 6.36 -17.70 15.70
CA ALA A 252 7.32 -18.80 15.61
C ALA A 252 8.73 -18.42 16.07
N PHE A 253 9.11 -17.14 15.94
CA PHE A 253 10.39 -16.60 16.39
C PHE A 253 10.36 -16.05 17.83
N GLY A 254 9.17 -15.76 18.38
CA GLY A 254 9.00 -15.17 19.70
C GLY A 254 9.76 -13.84 19.83
N ASP A 255 10.68 -13.76 20.79
CA ASP A 255 11.44 -12.53 21.07
C ASP A 255 12.55 -12.23 20.03
N MET A 256 12.79 -13.11 19.06
CA MET A 256 13.88 -12.98 18.06
C MET A 256 13.47 -12.11 16.87
N GLN A 257 13.05 -10.87 17.14
CA GLN A 257 12.43 -9.99 16.14
C GLN A 257 13.30 -9.70 14.91
N GLU A 258 14.60 -9.44 15.07
CA GLU A 258 15.50 -9.21 13.93
C GLU A 258 15.62 -10.44 13.02
N GLN A 259 15.51 -11.65 13.58
CA GLN A 259 15.58 -12.90 12.81
C GLN A 259 14.26 -13.18 12.09
N ALA A 260 13.14 -12.86 12.74
CA ALA A 260 11.80 -12.92 12.14
C ALA A 260 11.70 -11.97 10.94
N GLU A 261 12.08 -10.71 11.10
CA GLU A 261 12.07 -9.69 10.04
C GLU A 261 12.94 -10.12 8.85
N ASN A 262 14.15 -10.63 9.12
CA ASN A 262 15.04 -11.12 8.07
C ASN A 262 14.46 -12.32 7.34
N THR A 263 13.88 -13.27 8.08
CA THR A 263 13.22 -14.46 7.52
C THR A 263 12.05 -14.07 6.64
N TYR A 264 11.22 -13.14 7.12
CA TYR A 264 10.07 -12.66 6.38
C TYR A 264 10.47 -12.00 5.05
N LEU A 265 11.56 -11.21 5.01
CA LEU A 265 12.08 -10.67 3.75
C LEU A 265 12.48 -11.77 2.74
N PHE A 266 13.08 -12.87 3.21
CA PHE A 266 13.40 -14.01 2.33
C PHE A 266 12.15 -14.76 1.88
N ILE A 267 11.16 -14.91 2.76
CA ILE A 267 9.86 -15.51 2.42
C ILE A 267 9.16 -14.66 1.34
N GLN A 268 9.12 -13.34 1.50
CA GLN A 268 8.55 -12.40 0.53
C GLN A 268 9.23 -12.51 -0.85
N ARG A 269 10.57 -12.63 -0.88
CA ARG A 269 11.31 -12.89 -2.12
C ARG A 269 10.94 -14.24 -2.74
N ASN A 270 10.87 -15.29 -1.94
CA ASN A 270 10.58 -16.64 -2.44
C ASN A 270 9.14 -16.76 -2.96
N LEU A 271 8.18 -16.12 -2.28
CA LEU A 271 6.79 -16.00 -2.75
C LEU A 271 6.69 -15.22 -4.07
N ASP A 272 7.41 -14.10 -4.22
CA ASP A 272 7.45 -13.34 -5.48
C ASP A 272 8.01 -14.20 -6.64
N GLY A 273 9.06 -14.98 -6.36
CA GLY A 273 9.58 -15.97 -7.31
C GLY A 273 8.56 -17.05 -7.68
N LEU A 274 7.79 -17.55 -6.70
CA LEU A 274 6.73 -18.54 -6.93
C LEU A 274 5.61 -17.97 -7.81
N VAL A 275 5.18 -16.73 -7.56
CA VAL A 275 4.19 -16.03 -8.40
C VAL A 275 4.69 -15.94 -9.84
N ALA A 276 5.93 -15.49 -10.06
CA ALA A 276 6.49 -15.38 -11.40
C ALA A 276 6.56 -16.73 -12.13
N ILE A 277 6.92 -17.82 -11.42
CA ILE A 277 6.94 -19.17 -12.00
C ILE A 277 5.54 -19.62 -12.43
N ARG A 278 4.52 -19.37 -11.60
CA ARG A 278 3.12 -19.72 -11.91
C ARG A 278 2.60 -18.92 -13.12
N GLU A 279 2.90 -17.62 -13.16
CA GLU A 279 2.55 -16.76 -14.31
C GLU A 279 3.18 -17.23 -15.64
N ASP A 280 4.41 -17.76 -15.60
CA ASP A 280 5.14 -18.23 -16.79
C ASP A 280 4.74 -19.65 -17.25
N THR A 281 4.26 -20.50 -16.34
CA THR A 281 3.97 -21.93 -16.61
C THR A 281 2.51 -22.21 -16.92
N GLU A 282 1.59 -21.35 -16.49
CA GLU A 282 0.15 -21.55 -16.64
C GLU A 282 -0.44 -20.56 -17.66
N GLU A 283 -1.04 -21.07 -18.75
CA GLU A 283 -1.77 -20.23 -19.74
C GLU A 283 -3.06 -19.56 -19.18
N GLY A 284 -3.19 -19.42 -17.87
CA GLY A 284 -4.32 -18.76 -17.22
C GLY A 284 -4.02 -18.32 -15.80
N SER A 285 -3.80 -17.02 -15.61
CA SER A 285 -4.01 -16.22 -14.38
C SER A 285 -3.95 -17.00 -13.05
N GLY A 286 -2.78 -17.55 -12.73
CA GLY A 286 -2.57 -18.41 -11.56
C GLY A 286 -2.58 -17.65 -10.24
N ASP A 287 -3.77 -17.38 -9.72
CA ASP A 287 -4.00 -16.91 -8.35
C ASP A 287 -4.52 -18.06 -7.48
N PHE A 288 -3.84 -19.19 -7.57
CA PHE A 288 -4.20 -20.40 -6.82
C PHE A 288 -3.78 -20.28 -5.36
N ALA A 289 -4.62 -20.82 -4.48
CA ALA A 289 -4.29 -21.02 -3.07
C ALA A 289 -2.94 -21.73 -2.91
N LEU A 290 -2.17 -21.34 -1.90
CA LEU A 290 -0.95 -22.05 -1.55
C LEU A 290 -1.30 -23.43 -1.00
N THR A 291 -0.46 -24.41 -1.28
CA THR A 291 -0.49 -25.72 -0.62
C THR A 291 0.49 -25.74 0.54
N ALA A 292 0.35 -26.73 1.44
CA ALA A 292 1.33 -26.93 2.50
C ALA A 292 2.74 -27.23 1.93
N GLU A 293 2.82 -27.87 0.75
CA GLU A 293 4.08 -28.11 0.04
C GLU A 293 4.68 -26.79 -0.45
N ASP A 294 3.87 -25.89 -1.02
CA ASP A 294 4.36 -24.56 -1.44
C ASP A 294 4.95 -23.78 -0.26
N VAL A 295 4.30 -23.80 0.91
CA VAL A 295 4.82 -23.13 2.11
C VAL A 295 6.15 -23.75 2.55
N ALA A 296 6.25 -25.08 2.54
CA ALA A 296 7.49 -25.78 2.88
C ALA A 296 8.63 -25.43 1.91
N ASP A 297 8.34 -25.35 0.62
CA ASP A 297 9.30 -24.98 -0.42
C ASP A 297 9.74 -23.51 -0.30
N VAL A 298 8.80 -22.59 -0.03
CA VAL A 298 9.06 -21.16 0.19
C VAL A 298 10.01 -20.95 1.36
N ILE A 299 9.96 -21.76 2.41
CA ILE A 299 10.85 -21.61 3.57
C ILE A 299 12.10 -22.50 3.50
N ALA A 300 12.18 -23.47 2.57
CA ALA A 300 13.22 -24.51 2.54
C ALA A 300 14.65 -23.96 2.56
N ASP A 301 14.94 -22.98 1.71
CA ASP A 301 16.28 -22.42 1.51
C ASP A 301 16.65 -21.32 2.52
N ILE A 302 15.78 -21.06 3.51
CA ILE A 302 16.02 -20.04 4.52
C ILE A 302 16.70 -20.69 5.74
N GLU A 303 17.84 -20.12 6.13
CA GLU A 303 18.61 -20.55 7.30
C GLU A 303 17.88 -20.16 8.60
N MET A 304 17.20 -21.14 9.21
CA MET A 304 16.53 -21.01 10.51
C MET A 304 16.56 -22.34 11.28
N PRO A 305 16.41 -22.34 12.62
CA PRO A 305 16.32 -23.57 13.40
C PRO A 305 15.13 -24.46 12.99
N ASP A 306 15.30 -25.78 13.01
CA ASP A 306 14.26 -26.74 12.61
C ASP A 306 12.96 -26.56 13.40
N LEU A 307 13.06 -26.26 14.71
CA LEU A 307 11.91 -26.00 15.57
C LEU A 307 11.07 -24.80 15.10
N VAL A 308 11.73 -23.74 14.61
CA VAL A 308 11.04 -22.54 14.09
C VAL A 308 10.35 -22.87 12.76
N ARG A 309 11.02 -23.64 11.90
CA ARG A 309 10.45 -24.11 10.63
C ARG A 309 9.17 -24.92 10.86
N GLU A 310 9.21 -25.89 11.78
CA GLU A 310 8.05 -26.70 12.15
C GLU A 310 6.92 -25.82 12.72
N SER A 311 7.26 -24.87 13.60
CA SER A 311 6.29 -23.92 14.17
C SER A 311 5.60 -23.04 13.12
N ILE A 312 6.30 -22.60 12.07
CA ILE A 312 5.69 -21.82 10.98
C ILE A 312 4.69 -22.68 10.19
N ILE A 313 5.07 -23.93 9.86
CA ILE A 313 4.20 -24.84 9.09
C ILE A 313 2.94 -25.19 9.92
N GLU A 314 3.12 -25.52 11.20
CA GLU A 314 2.01 -25.81 12.12
C GLU A 314 1.12 -24.58 12.32
N GLY A 315 1.70 -23.41 12.57
CA GLY A 315 0.95 -22.16 12.73
C GLY A 315 0.16 -21.77 11.48
N CYS A 316 0.71 -21.98 10.27
CA CYS A 316 -0.04 -21.77 9.03
C CYS A 316 -1.23 -22.74 8.93
N ALA A 317 -1.03 -24.02 9.26
CA ALA A 317 -2.09 -25.02 9.24
C ALA A 317 -3.18 -24.76 10.30
N GLU A 318 -2.81 -24.25 11.48
CA GLU A 318 -3.78 -23.89 12.53
C GLU A 318 -4.58 -22.64 12.16
N MET A 319 -3.93 -21.63 11.59
CA MET A 319 -4.54 -20.32 11.31
C MET A 319 -5.40 -20.28 10.04
N PHE A 320 -4.97 -21.01 9.00
CA PHE A 320 -5.65 -21.05 7.70
C PHE A 320 -6.35 -22.39 7.42
N GLY A 321 -6.06 -23.44 8.20
CA GLY A 321 -6.67 -24.74 7.99
C GLY A 321 -6.29 -25.33 6.63
N GLY A 322 -7.32 -25.69 5.84
CA GLY A 322 -7.16 -26.16 4.46
C GLY A 322 -7.26 -25.06 3.40
N ASP A 323 -7.57 -23.82 3.79
CA ASP A 323 -7.87 -22.70 2.90
C ASP A 323 -6.73 -21.67 2.98
N LEU A 324 -5.52 -22.08 2.56
CA LEU A 324 -4.37 -21.19 2.54
C LEU A 324 -4.55 -20.07 1.50
N PRO A 325 -4.06 -18.86 1.79
CA PRO A 325 -4.15 -17.73 0.86
C PRO A 325 -3.28 -17.98 -0.38
N SER A 326 -3.57 -17.27 -1.46
CA SER A 326 -2.72 -17.33 -2.66
C SER A 326 -1.39 -16.62 -2.42
N ALA A 327 -0.37 -16.98 -3.20
CA ALA A 327 0.94 -16.32 -3.11
C ALA A 327 0.82 -14.82 -3.41
N SER A 328 -0.04 -14.42 -4.35
CA SER A 328 -0.20 -13.02 -4.75
C SER A 328 -0.81 -12.14 -3.65
N HIS A 329 -1.62 -12.73 -2.76
CA HIS A 329 -2.20 -12.03 -1.62
C HIS A 329 -1.18 -11.74 -0.52
N LEU A 330 -0.19 -12.63 -0.36
CA LEU A 330 0.85 -12.50 0.67
C LEU A 330 2.02 -11.61 0.26
N VAL A 331 2.30 -11.49 -1.05
CA VAL A 331 3.47 -10.78 -1.57
C VAL A 331 3.32 -9.27 -1.44
N ASP A 332 4.35 -8.64 -0.88
CA ASP A 332 4.59 -7.20 -0.94
C ASP A 332 5.79 -6.90 -1.82
N ALA A 333 5.54 -6.28 -2.98
CA ALA A 333 6.57 -5.96 -3.95
C ALA A 333 7.74 -5.16 -3.37
N LYS A 334 7.52 -4.34 -2.33
CA LYS A 334 8.63 -3.59 -1.70
C LYS A 334 9.48 -4.51 -0.82
N LEU A 335 8.83 -5.35 0.00
CA LEU A 335 9.54 -6.31 0.87
C LEU A 335 10.24 -7.39 0.06
N ALA A 336 9.62 -7.89 -1.02
CA ALA A 336 10.24 -8.83 -1.94
C ALA A 336 11.50 -8.25 -2.60
N ALA A 337 11.42 -7.00 -3.08
CA ALA A 337 12.58 -6.30 -3.65
C ALA A 337 13.69 -6.04 -2.60
N GLU A 338 13.32 -5.77 -1.35
CA GLU A 338 14.27 -5.64 -0.25
C GLU A 338 14.92 -6.98 0.11
N GLY A 339 14.14 -8.06 0.17
CA GLY A 339 14.63 -9.43 0.35
C GLY A 339 15.60 -9.86 -0.75
N GLU A 340 15.32 -9.53 -2.01
CA GLU A 340 16.21 -9.78 -3.14
C GLU A 340 17.54 -9.01 -2.99
N ARG A 341 17.50 -7.72 -2.66
CA ARG A 341 18.71 -6.93 -2.39
C ARG A 341 19.53 -7.53 -1.25
N ARG A 342 18.86 -7.96 -0.17
CA ARG A 342 19.53 -8.55 0.99
C ARG A 342 20.18 -9.89 0.63
N ALA A 343 19.51 -10.73 -0.16
CA ALA A 343 20.08 -11.97 -0.68
C ALA A 343 21.34 -11.72 -1.54
N GLN A 344 21.32 -10.71 -2.40
CA GLN A 344 22.48 -10.32 -3.19
C GLN A 344 23.63 -9.83 -2.31
N ILE A 345 23.36 -9.03 -1.28
CA ILE A 345 24.37 -8.57 -0.31
C ILE A 345 25.01 -9.77 0.40
N LEU A 346 24.23 -10.71 0.93
CA LEU A 346 24.77 -11.91 1.58
C LEU A 346 25.60 -12.76 0.61
N THR A 347 25.15 -12.90 -0.63
CA THR A 347 25.90 -13.63 -1.67
C THR A 347 27.23 -12.96 -1.97
N LEU A 348 27.27 -11.63 -2.07
CA LEU A 348 28.50 -10.88 -2.26
C LEU A 348 29.43 -10.98 -1.06
N GLN A 349 28.90 -10.89 0.16
CA GLN A 349 29.67 -11.08 1.38
C GLN A 349 30.32 -12.46 1.44
N ARG A 350 29.56 -13.53 1.16
CA ARG A 350 30.10 -14.91 1.08
C ARG A 350 31.22 -15.01 0.04
N LYS A 351 31.05 -14.39 -1.14
CA LYS A 351 32.09 -14.34 -2.18
C LYS A 351 33.31 -13.56 -1.73
N ILE A 352 33.14 -12.43 -1.05
CA ILE A 352 34.24 -11.63 -0.50
C ILE A 352 35.01 -12.46 0.51
N THR A 353 34.35 -13.09 1.47
CA THR A 353 34.99 -13.95 2.48
C THR A 353 35.73 -15.12 1.83
N ALA A 354 35.12 -15.81 0.86
CA ALA A 354 35.77 -16.90 0.15
C ALA A 354 37.01 -16.44 -0.66
N LEU A 355 36.94 -15.25 -1.26
CA LEU A 355 38.07 -14.65 -1.98
C LEU A 355 39.17 -14.16 -1.03
N GLU A 356 38.81 -13.63 0.14
CA GLU A 356 39.76 -13.26 1.19
C GLU A 356 40.52 -14.49 1.69
N GLU A 357 39.80 -15.60 1.94
CA GLU A 357 40.39 -16.88 2.35
C GLU A 357 41.33 -17.43 1.27
N GLN A 358 40.91 -17.41 -0.01
CA GLN A 358 41.77 -17.79 -1.14
C GLN A 358 42.99 -16.88 -1.30
N LEU A 359 42.86 -15.58 -1.02
CA LEU A 359 43.99 -14.64 -1.06
C LEU A 359 44.97 -14.89 0.08
N ASP A 360 44.50 -15.25 1.26
CA ASP A 360 45.35 -15.60 2.40
C ASP A 360 46.07 -16.93 2.19
N GLU A 361 45.40 -17.92 1.59
CA GLU A 361 46.02 -19.16 1.11
C GLU A 361 47.09 -18.90 0.04
N ALA A 362 46.79 -18.06 -0.97
CA ALA A 362 47.73 -17.71 -2.03
C ALA A 362 48.91 -16.85 -1.55
N ARG A 363 48.73 -16.08 -0.47
CA ARG A 363 49.79 -15.29 0.20
C ARG A 363 50.68 -16.14 1.10
N GLY A 364 50.39 -17.43 1.28
CA GLY A 364 51.21 -18.34 2.08
C GLY A 364 51.14 -18.08 3.58
N LEU A 365 50.02 -17.57 4.09
CA LEU A 365 49.73 -17.50 5.53
C LEU A 365 49.11 -18.81 6.02
N THR A 366 49.72 -19.95 5.67
CA THR A 366 49.43 -21.21 6.37
C THR A 366 50.21 -21.21 7.68
N THR A 367 49.57 -21.64 8.76
CA THR A 367 50.15 -21.92 10.08
C THR A 367 51.15 -23.08 9.99
N ALA A 368 52.26 -22.87 9.27
CA ALA A 368 53.29 -23.86 8.98
C ALA A 368 54.69 -23.44 9.50
N ASP A 369 54.74 -22.60 10.53
CA ASP A 369 55.92 -22.42 11.40
C ASP A 369 55.65 -22.91 12.84
N ALA A 370 54.80 -23.94 12.99
CA ALA A 370 54.76 -24.74 14.21
C ALA A 370 55.50 -26.05 13.93
N GLU A 371 56.80 -26.08 14.24
CA GLU A 371 57.56 -27.33 14.29
C GLU A 371 56.90 -28.32 15.27
N PRO A 372 56.84 -29.62 14.96
CA PRO A 372 56.31 -30.62 15.87
C PRO A 372 57.31 -30.87 17.00
N ALA A 373 57.00 -30.39 18.20
CA ALA A 373 57.76 -30.70 19.40
C ALA A 373 57.43 -32.14 19.88
N GLU A 374 58.36 -33.07 19.61
CA GLU A 374 58.42 -34.36 20.32
C GLU A 374 58.79 -34.14 21.81
N PRO A 375 58.29 -34.96 22.74
CA PRO A 375 58.31 -34.64 24.17
C PRO A 375 59.52 -35.28 24.86
N LEU A 376 60.52 -34.49 25.28
CA LEU A 376 61.47 -34.94 26.30
C LEU A 376 61.93 -33.79 27.21
N GLU A 377 62.08 -34.19 28.47
CA GLU A 377 62.15 -33.40 29.69
C GLU A 377 63.43 -32.56 29.86
N ASN A 378 63.29 -31.57 30.76
CA ASN A 378 64.29 -30.85 31.54
C ASN A 378 64.88 -29.53 31.04
N SER A 379 64.50 -28.51 31.83
CA SER A 379 65.29 -27.37 32.31
C SER A 379 65.34 -26.09 31.47
N ALA A 380 64.90 -25.04 32.18
CA ALA A 380 65.31 -23.64 32.14
C ALA A 380 64.40 -22.64 31.40
N GLU A 381 64.06 -21.62 32.19
CA GLU A 381 63.30 -20.39 31.94
C GLU A 381 63.67 -19.66 30.63
N GLY A 382 62.68 -19.01 29.98
CA GLY A 382 62.96 -17.94 29.03
C GLY A 382 61.86 -17.55 28.03
N ALA A 383 60.99 -16.63 28.43
CA ALA A 383 60.30 -15.61 27.62
C ALA A 383 59.49 -16.00 26.36
N ALA A 384 58.16 -15.92 26.50
CA ALA A 384 57.20 -15.87 25.40
C ALA A 384 57.41 -14.63 24.50
N VAL A 385 57.49 -14.84 23.18
CA VAL A 385 57.59 -13.75 22.18
C VAL A 385 56.18 -13.27 21.84
N ALA A 386 55.86 -12.04 22.24
CA ALA A 386 54.58 -11.38 21.94
C ALA A 386 54.44 -11.04 20.44
N PRO A 387 53.21 -11.03 19.87
CA PRO A 387 52.97 -10.68 18.47
C PRO A 387 53.36 -9.24 18.16
N ARG A 388 54.05 -9.02 17.04
CA ARG A 388 54.48 -7.69 16.59
C ARG A 388 53.27 -6.87 16.12
N LYS A 389 52.93 -5.81 16.84
CA LYS A 389 51.86 -4.87 16.46
C LYS A 389 52.18 -4.20 15.11
N LYS A 390 51.27 -4.29 14.14
CA LYS A 390 51.36 -3.62 12.83
C LYS A 390 51.00 -2.14 13.00
N LEU A 391 51.87 -1.25 12.53
CA LEU A 391 51.61 0.20 12.50
C LEU A 391 51.34 0.62 11.06
N GLU A 392 50.17 1.16 10.77
CA GLU A 392 49.78 1.66 9.46
C GLU A 392 49.71 3.19 9.46
N LEU A 393 50.30 3.84 8.44
CA LEU A 393 50.32 5.29 8.29
C LEU A 393 49.75 5.68 6.93
N ARG A 394 48.76 6.57 6.91
CA ARG A 394 48.17 7.11 5.67
C ARG A 394 48.74 8.50 5.40
N LEU A 395 49.34 8.68 4.22
CA LEU A 395 49.94 9.94 3.77
C LEU A 395 49.46 10.24 2.34
N PRO A 396 49.43 11.52 1.91
CA PRO A 396 49.22 11.86 0.50
C PRO A 396 50.25 11.16 -0.40
N GLY A 397 49.81 10.66 -1.56
CA GLY A 397 50.62 9.77 -2.41
C GLY A 397 51.99 10.34 -2.81
N ALA A 398 52.10 11.65 -3.01
CA ALA A 398 53.34 12.34 -3.34
C ALA A 398 54.42 12.27 -2.25
N ARG A 399 54.05 12.03 -0.98
CA ARG A 399 55.00 11.98 0.14
C ARG A 399 55.50 10.58 0.48
N ARG A 400 54.98 9.53 -0.18
CA ARG A 400 55.38 8.14 0.11
C ARG A 400 56.88 7.91 -0.10
N GLU A 401 57.48 8.57 -1.07
CA GLU A 401 58.90 8.40 -1.42
C GLU A 401 59.87 9.12 -0.47
N SER A 402 59.39 10.10 0.32
CA SER A 402 60.22 10.82 1.28
C SER A 402 60.25 10.18 2.68
N VAL A 403 59.40 9.18 2.94
CA VAL A 403 59.39 8.42 4.19
C VAL A 403 60.56 7.44 4.21
N ARG A 404 61.40 7.52 5.24
CA ARG A 404 62.52 6.60 5.43
C ARG A 404 62.62 6.08 6.86
N ALA A 405 63.15 4.88 7.02
CA ALA A 405 63.51 4.36 8.34
C ALA A 405 64.92 4.87 8.72
N ALA A 406 65.07 5.38 9.93
CA ALA A 406 66.37 5.75 10.49
C ALA A 406 66.46 5.35 11.96
N VAL A 407 67.68 5.22 12.48
CA VAL A 407 67.90 5.01 13.91
C VAL A 407 68.26 6.35 14.55
N ILE A 408 67.40 6.86 15.42
CA ILE A 408 67.60 8.11 16.17
C ILE A 408 67.66 7.72 17.66
N ASP A 409 68.71 8.14 18.36
CA ASP A 409 68.97 7.81 19.76
C ASP A 409 68.83 6.31 20.10
N GLY A 410 69.33 5.45 19.20
CA GLY A 410 69.30 3.99 19.36
C GLY A 410 67.94 3.33 19.10
N LYS A 411 66.91 4.10 18.71
CA LYS A 411 65.56 3.59 18.40
C LYS A 411 65.30 3.64 16.89
N ARG A 412 64.67 2.60 16.34
CA ARG A 412 64.22 2.59 14.94
C ARG A 412 62.99 3.47 14.81
N CYS A 413 63.09 4.53 14.02
CA CYS A 413 62.05 5.53 13.79
C CYS A 413 61.70 5.59 12.30
N LEU A 414 60.46 5.94 12.00
CA LEU A 414 60.06 6.43 10.68
C LEU A 414 60.27 7.95 10.66
N VAL A 415 61.05 8.44 9.71
CA VAL A 415 61.39 9.86 9.56
C VAL A 415 60.68 10.40 8.32
N ILE A 416 59.88 11.44 8.54
CA ILE A 416 59.16 12.17 7.50
C ILE A 416 59.70 13.60 7.52
N PRO A 417 60.46 14.02 6.50
CA PRO A 417 60.99 15.38 6.46
C PRO A 417 59.84 16.36 6.21
N MET A 418 59.64 17.31 7.12
CA MET A 418 58.58 18.33 7.06
C MET A 418 59.06 19.59 6.34
N GLU A 419 58.16 20.27 5.63
CA GLU A 419 58.39 21.59 5.01
C GLU A 419 57.90 22.73 5.92
N ASP A 420 58.38 23.96 5.69
CA ASP A 420 58.04 25.13 6.52
C ASP A 420 56.52 25.41 6.47
N GLY A 421 55.88 25.50 7.64
CA GLY A 421 54.44 25.72 7.78
C GLY A 421 53.56 24.47 7.72
N GLU A 422 54.15 23.27 7.59
CA GLU A 422 53.40 22.02 7.68
C GLU A 422 53.06 21.67 9.14
N THR A 423 51.79 21.28 9.37
CA THR A 423 51.33 20.73 10.64
C THR A 423 51.14 19.21 10.52
N ALA A 424 51.32 18.47 11.61
CA ALA A 424 51.06 17.04 11.66
C ALA A 424 50.13 16.73 12.83
N SER A 425 49.27 15.72 12.69
CA SER A 425 48.45 15.20 13.77
C SER A 425 48.46 13.67 13.80
N VAL A 426 48.29 13.09 14.98
CA VAL A 426 48.19 11.63 15.19
C VAL A 426 46.89 11.37 15.93
N ASN A 427 46.00 10.57 15.34
CA ASN A 427 44.66 10.28 15.87
C ASN A 427 43.80 11.53 16.17
N GLY A 428 44.04 12.63 15.44
CA GLY A 428 43.33 13.90 15.62
C GLY A 428 44.07 14.90 16.51
N ASP A 429 45.09 14.47 17.26
CA ASP A 429 45.87 15.34 18.12
C ASP A 429 47.06 15.95 17.36
N THR A 430 47.12 17.28 17.28
CA THR A 430 48.22 18.00 16.63
C THR A 430 49.54 17.77 17.36
N LEU A 431 50.55 17.32 16.63
CA LEU A 431 51.90 17.19 17.14
C LEU A 431 52.53 18.58 17.30
N PRO A 432 53.12 18.90 18.47
CA PRO A 432 53.87 20.13 18.65
C PRO A 432 55.18 20.00 17.85
N LEU A 433 55.16 20.52 16.63
CA LEU A 433 56.35 20.67 15.81
C LEU A 433 56.86 22.09 16.07
N TRP A 434 57.98 22.18 16.82
CA TRP A 434 58.76 23.38 17.17
C TRP A 434 58.04 24.48 17.99
N GLU A 435 58.73 24.99 19.02
CA GLU A 435 58.33 26.22 19.71
C GLU A 435 58.82 27.41 18.89
N ASP A 436 57.90 28.22 18.36
CA ASP A 436 58.24 29.52 17.76
C ASP A 436 58.96 30.37 18.82
N GLY A 437 60.25 30.58 18.61
CA GLY A 437 61.08 31.39 19.48
C GLY A 437 60.70 32.87 19.38
N GLY A 438 60.09 33.41 20.44
CA GLY A 438 60.21 34.81 20.82
C GLY A 438 58.93 35.45 21.37
N GLN A 439 58.80 35.56 22.70
CA GLN A 439 59.19 36.76 23.47
C GLN A 439 58.90 36.53 24.97
N ALA A 440 59.93 36.73 25.80
CA ALA A 440 59.82 36.70 27.25
C ALA A 440 59.21 38.00 27.78
N ASP A 441 58.38 37.92 28.84
CA ASP A 441 58.60 38.69 30.06
C ASP A 441 57.72 38.18 31.24
N ASP A 442 58.42 37.96 32.35
CA ASP A 442 58.05 37.87 33.77
C ASP A 442 56.60 38.18 34.19
N ALA A 443 56.01 37.29 35.02
CA ALA A 443 55.93 37.54 36.47
C ALA A 443 55.07 36.52 37.25
N ALA A 444 55.70 35.96 38.28
CA ALA A 444 55.18 35.67 39.63
C ALA A 444 54.28 34.44 39.89
N MET A 445 54.41 34.01 41.14
CA MET A 445 54.21 32.68 41.70
C MET A 445 53.40 32.80 43.01
N GLU A 446 52.53 31.80 43.25
CA GLU A 446 51.82 31.41 44.51
C GLU A 446 50.55 32.17 44.98
N PRO A 447 49.73 31.62 45.92
CA PRO A 447 49.07 30.30 45.96
C PRO A 447 47.58 30.36 46.47
N GLU A 448 46.97 29.17 46.64
CA GLU A 448 45.70 28.79 47.30
C GLU A 448 44.83 29.82 48.07
N ALA A 449 43.50 29.73 47.91
CA ALA A 449 42.53 29.81 49.02
C ALA A 449 41.14 29.24 48.67
N VAL A 450 40.52 28.66 49.71
CA VAL A 450 39.25 27.91 49.77
C VAL A 450 38.04 28.84 50.07
N ALA A 451 36.83 28.39 49.66
CA ALA A 451 35.51 28.57 50.29
C ALA A 451 34.42 29.38 49.53
N ALA A 452 33.24 28.74 49.43
CA ALA A 452 31.91 29.21 49.00
C ALA A 452 31.25 30.17 50.05
N PRO A 453 29.96 30.61 50.01
CA PRO A 453 28.85 30.35 49.06
C PRO A 453 27.91 31.55 48.69
N ALA A 454 27.01 31.28 47.72
CA ALA A 454 25.57 31.66 47.58
C ALA A 454 25.03 33.13 47.54
N GLU A 455 24.12 33.32 46.55
CA GLU A 455 22.97 34.27 46.43
C GLU A 455 23.27 35.76 46.14
N THR A 456 22.58 36.54 45.29
CA THR A 456 21.26 36.47 44.62
C THR A 456 21.20 37.45 43.41
N ALA A 457 20.43 37.06 42.38
CA ALA A 457 19.65 37.80 41.37
C ALA A 457 19.97 39.25 40.95
N THR A 458 20.08 39.48 39.62
CA THR A 458 19.19 40.35 38.81
C THR A 458 19.47 40.18 37.30
N GLU A 459 18.45 39.79 36.53
CA GLU A 459 18.28 39.93 35.06
C GLU A 459 18.04 41.42 34.67
N PRO A 460 17.93 41.85 33.38
CA PRO A 460 17.74 41.08 32.13
C PRO A 460 18.53 41.57 30.87
N GLU A 461 18.35 40.83 29.77
CA GLU A 461 18.26 41.26 28.35
C GLU A 461 19.19 40.55 27.34
N ALA A 462 18.51 40.01 26.31
CA ALA A 462 18.88 39.82 24.90
C ALA A 462 19.89 38.73 24.50
N GLY A 463 19.46 37.83 23.59
CA GLY A 463 20.38 37.14 22.68
C GLY A 463 19.95 35.78 22.11
N ALA A 464 19.02 35.80 21.15
CA ALA A 464 18.94 34.93 19.96
C ALA A 464 19.16 33.40 20.08
N ALA A 465 18.07 32.65 19.87
CA ALA A 465 18.07 31.28 19.37
C ALA A 465 17.74 31.27 17.87
N SER A 466 18.55 30.54 17.09
CA SER A 466 18.39 30.16 15.68
C SER A 466 19.23 28.88 15.48
N ALA A 467 18.86 27.86 14.73
CA ALA A 467 17.71 27.62 13.87
C ALA A 467 17.60 26.11 13.62
N GLU A 468 16.38 25.57 13.67
CA GLU A 468 15.99 24.35 12.97
C GLU A 468 15.52 24.74 11.56
N THR A 469 15.98 23.97 10.58
CA THR A 469 15.87 24.25 9.16
C THR A 469 14.52 23.79 8.62
N ALA A 470 13.72 24.75 8.15
CA ALA A 470 12.51 24.53 7.38
C ALA A 470 12.86 24.20 5.92
N LEU A 471 12.26 23.15 5.36
CA LEU A 471 12.17 22.89 3.92
C LEU A 471 11.11 23.82 3.31
N GLU A 472 11.49 24.54 2.25
CA GLU A 472 10.59 25.31 1.40
C GLU A 472 9.78 24.41 0.44
N PRO A 473 8.56 24.84 0.03
CA PRO A 473 7.74 24.14 -0.95
C PRO A 473 8.10 24.52 -2.40
N GLU A 474 8.19 23.51 -3.28
CA GLU A 474 8.32 23.73 -4.73
C GLU A 474 7.04 24.30 -5.35
N ALA A 475 7.25 25.32 -6.19
CA ALA A 475 6.24 26.08 -6.90
C ALA A 475 5.69 25.33 -8.12
N VAL A 476 4.37 25.37 -8.26
CA VAL A 476 3.63 24.96 -9.46
C VAL A 476 3.80 26.03 -10.54
N ALA A 477 4.43 25.66 -11.67
CA ALA A 477 4.50 26.49 -12.87
C ALA A 477 3.32 26.19 -13.81
N ALA A 478 2.46 27.18 -14.02
CA ALA A 478 1.57 27.26 -15.17
C ALA A 478 2.33 27.81 -16.40
N PRO A 479 1.97 27.44 -17.64
CA PRO A 479 2.29 28.24 -18.80
C PRO A 479 1.09 29.07 -19.27
N ALA A 480 1.44 30.23 -19.81
CA ALA A 480 0.61 31.39 -20.02
C ALA A 480 -0.27 31.33 -21.27
N GLU A 481 -1.41 32.03 -21.17
CA GLU A 481 -2.13 32.61 -22.31
C GLU A 481 -1.20 33.52 -23.13
N THR A 482 -1.28 33.43 -24.45
CA THR A 482 -0.67 34.41 -25.35
C THR A 482 -1.77 35.05 -26.19
N ALA A 483 -1.72 36.38 -26.21
CA ALA A 483 -2.73 37.27 -26.74
C ALA A 483 -2.94 37.17 -28.26
N MET A 484 -4.19 37.42 -28.62
CA MET A 484 -4.77 37.70 -29.93
C MET A 484 -4.33 39.09 -30.43
N GLU A 485 -4.07 39.24 -31.75
CA GLU A 485 -4.61 40.32 -32.62
C GLU A 485 -4.11 40.20 -34.10
N PRO A 486 -4.75 40.88 -35.08
CA PRO A 486 -5.37 40.22 -36.26
C PRO A 486 -4.75 40.62 -37.61
N GLU A 487 -5.06 39.87 -38.70
CA GLU A 487 -5.08 40.47 -40.06
C GLU A 487 -5.88 39.67 -41.12
N GLU A 488 -6.74 40.43 -41.81
CA GLU A 488 -7.15 40.42 -43.24
C GLU A 488 -7.72 39.20 -43.99
N VAL A 489 -9.04 39.32 -44.23
CA VAL A 489 -9.76 39.31 -45.52
C VAL A 489 -8.94 39.06 -46.80
N ALA A 490 -9.30 38.00 -47.54
CA ALA A 490 -9.26 38.02 -49.01
C ALA A 490 -10.29 37.04 -49.62
N ALA A 491 -11.13 37.59 -50.49
CA ALA A 491 -12.12 36.91 -51.29
C ALA A 491 -11.57 36.53 -52.68
N SER A 492 -12.02 35.38 -53.21
CA SER A 492 -12.14 35.06 -54.64
C SER A 492 -12.85 33.69 -54.72
N GLY A 493 -13.97 33.44 -55.40
CA GLY A 493 -14.62 34.16 -56.49
C GLY A 493 -14.24 33.57 -57.84
N GLU A 494 -14.95 32.53 -58.31
CA GLU A 494 -15.13 32.18 -59.74
C GLU A 494 -16.29 31.16 -59.90
N THR A 495 -17.55 31.60 -60.11
CA THR A 495 -18.34 31.72 -61.37
C THR A 495 -18.74 30.38 -62.02
N ALA A 496 -20.05 30.03 -62.02
CA ALA A 496 -21.05 30.24 -63.10
C ALA A 496 -21.19 28.97 -63.98
N ALA A 497 -22.34 28.51 -64.50
CA ALA A 497 -23.69 29.02 -64.74
C ALA A 497 -24.67 27.79 -64.79
N VAL A 498 -26.00 27.80 -64.98
CA VAL A 498 -26.92 28.51 -65.90
C VAL A 498 -28.39 28.23 -65.44
N GLU A 499 -29.25 29.27 -65.51
CA GLU A 499 -30.72 29.42 -65.85
C GLU A 499 -31.73 28.27 -65.57
N ASP A 500 -33.02 28.47 -65.26
CA ASP A 500 -34.06 29.39 -65.81
C ASP A 500 -35.32 29.27 -64.88
N ALA A 501 -35.92 30.34 -64.34
CA ALA A 501 -37.06 31.15 -64.82
C ALA A 501 -38.51 30.72 -64.43
N ALA A 502 -39.27 31.76 -64.02
CA ALA A 502 -40.73 32.02 -64.13
C ALA A 502 -41.71 31.14 -63.31
N ALA A 503 -42.50 31.65 -62.34
CA ALA A 503 -43.56 32.69 -62.34
C ALA A 503 -44.99 32.11 -62.46
N LEU A 504 -45.91 32.67 -61.64
CA LEU A 504 -47.40 32.63 -61.71
C LEU A 504 -48.03 31.27 -61.33
N THR A 505 -49.18 31.10 -60.67
CA THR A 505 -50.39 31.89 -60.31
C THR A 505 -51.23 30.93 -59.42
N GLU A 506 -51.76 31.33 -58.26
CA GLU A 506 -53.17 31.77 -58.04
C GLU A 506 -54.15 30.65 -57.59
N ALA A 507 -55.05 31.05 -56.68
CA ALA A 507 -56.34 30.46 -56.28
C ALA A 507 -56.32 29.21 -55.38
N ALA A 508 -56.78 29.32 -54.13
CA ALA A 508 -58.17 29.10 -53.66
C ALA A 508 -58.55 27.61 -53.73
N ASP A 509 -59.09 26.94 -52.71
CA ASP A 509 -60.22 27.35 -51.89
C ASP A 509 -60.27 26.46 -50.63
N VAL A 510 -60.87 27.03 -49.59
CA VAL A 510 -61.32 26.44 -48.32
C VAL A 510 -62.68 25.72 -48.64
N PRO A 511 -63.53 25.14 -47.75
CA PRO A 511 -63.42 24.76 -46.33
C PRO A 511 -64.00 23.35 -45.93
N GLN A 512 -63.76 23.05 -44.64
CA GLN A 512 -64.71 22.58 -43.59
C GLN A 512 -65.11 21.11 -43.35
N ALA A 513 -65.41 20.94 -42.04
CA ALA A 513 -66.15 19.93 -41.29
C ALA A 513 -65.31 18.74 -40.80
N ASP A 514 -65.24 18.38 -39.52
CA ASP A 514 -65.95 18.80 -38.28
C ASP A 514 -65.00 18.65 -37.08
#